data_AF-A0A1I8NE47-F1
#
_entry.id   AF-A0A1I8NE47-F1
#
_cell.length_a   1.000
_cell.length_b   1.000
_cell.length_c   1.000
_cell.angle_alpha   90.00
_cell.angle_beta   90.00
_cell.angle_gamma   90.00
#
_symmetry.space_group_name_H-M   'P 1'
#
loop_
_entity.id
_entity.type
_entity.pdbx_description
1 polymer ?
#
loop_
_entity_poly.entity_id
_entity_poly.type
_entity_poly.pdbx_seq_one_letter_code
_entity_poly.pdbx_strand_id
1 'polypeptide(L)'
;MLNLFYFAVIFTVLCQSLHAAPSSPGDILTSAERTHIRSVLDETKENAGRMVEIIGKVLPQLPKSPDYDEVQKNLEEFQQIAKEFYEVKCRCRKKAMQFFDYFSQFLENYSENGVLTVEEKEAGKLLDDSGLKEMRENFQTKKAKGEYEYLTD
;
A
#
# COMPACT_ATOMS: atom_id res chain seq x y z
N MET A 1 31.34 12.48 15.93
CA MET A 1 31.81 11.25 15.26
C MET A 1 31.24 10.06 16.01
N LEU A 2 30.45 9.21 15.32
CA LEU A 2 30.06 7.84 15.70
C LEU A 2 29.27 7.72 17.04
N ASN A 3 28.30 6.84 17.26
CA ASN A 3 27.80 5.67 16.57
C ASN A 3 26.42 5.38 17.22
N LEU A 4 25.35 5.19 16.44
CA LEU A 4 24.93 3.94 15.81
C LEU A 4 23.97 3.13 16.72
N PHE A 5 22.72 3.06 16.27
CA PHE A 5 21.78 1.94 16.34
C PHE A 5 21.44 1.36 17.71
N TYR A 6 20.31 1.84 18.23
CA TYR A 6 19.47 1.05 19.13
C TYR A 6 18.08 0.94 18.50
N PHE A 7 17.87 -0.07 17.67
CA PHE A 7 16.57 -0.78 17.62
C PHE A 7 16.85 -2.21 17.19
N ALA A 8 17.05 -3.03 18.21
CA ALA A 8 17.20 -4.47 18.10
C ALA A 8 15.92 -5.06 17.50
N VAL A 9 16.04 -5.57 16.27
CA VAL A 9 15.74 -6.96 15.89
C VAL A 9 14.76 -7.66 16.85
N ILE A 10 13.46 -7.55 16.57
CA ILE A 10 12.49 -8.60 16.93
C ILE A 10 12.29 -9.43 15.66
N PHE A 11 13.27 -10.28 15.40
CA PHE A 11 13.24 -11.30 14.36
C PHE A 11 13.18 -12.63 15.09
N THR A 12 11.98 -13.18 15.25
CA THR A 12 11.66 -14.60 15.00
C THR A 12 10.26 -14.94 15.53
N VAL A 13 9.69 -15.94 14.86
CA VAL A 13 8.53 -16.76 15.23
C VAL A 13 7.24 -16.45 14.43
N LEU A 14 6.75 -17.53 13.80
CA LEU A 14 5.51 -17.73 13.04
C LEU A 14 5.54 -17.48 11.52
N CYS A 15 6.52 -18.07 10.84
CA CYS A 15 6.24 -18.81 9.59
C CYS A 15 6.06 -20.29 9.95
N GLN A 16 4.97 -20.63 10.66
CA GLN A 16 4.58 -22.03 10.78
C GLN A 16 3.74 -22.40 9.56
N SER A 17 4.39 -23.16 8.67
CA SER A 17 3.87 -24.37 8.05
C SER A 17 2.37 -24.38 7.76
N LEU A 18 2.03 -24.23 6.47
CA LEU A 18 0.76 -24.65 5.90
C LEU A 18 0.66 -26.19 5.92
N HIS A 19 0.72 -26.81 7.10
CA HIS A 19 0.36 -28.22 7.27
C HIS A 19 -1.13 -28.26 7.56
N ALA A 20 -1.88 -28.80 6.59
CA ALA A 20 -3.27 -29.16 6.75
C ALA A 20 -3.40 -30.13 7.93
N ALA A 21 -3.92 -29.64 9.05
CA ALA A 21 -4.48 -30.45 10.12
C ALA A 21 -5.99 -30.12 10.19
N PRO A 22 -6.86 -31.11 10.47
CA PRO A 22 -8.29 -30.97 10.30
C PRO A 22 -8.86 -30.10 11.43
N SER A 23 -9.32 -28.90 11.09
CA SER A 23 -9.98 -28.00 12.04
C SER A 23 -11.50 -28.19 12.00
N SER A 24 -12.07 -28.27 13.20
CA SER A 24 -13.45 -28.03 13.64
C SER A 24 -14.48 -27.57 12.58
N PRO A 25 -15.74 -28.08 12.61
CA PRO A 25 -16.81 -27.66 11.71
C PRO A 25 -17.30 -26.25 12.09
N GLY A 26 -16.69 -25.25 11.47
CA GLY A 26 -17.05 -23.85 11.56
C GLY A 26 -15.98 -23.02 10.86
N ASP A 27 -16.31 -22.50 9.69
CA ASP A 27 -15.48 -21.63 8.83
C ASP A 27 -14.27 -22.27 8.14
N ILE A 28 -14.53 -23.32 7.36
CA ILE A 28 -13.62 -23.72 6.30
C ILE A 28 -13.90 -22.85 5.09
N LEU A 29 -13.03 -21.86 4.81
CA LEU A 29 -13.06 -21.11 3.55
C LEU A 29 -13.19 -22.06 2.36
N THR A 30 -14.03 -21.74 1.40
CA THR A 30 -14.15 -22.47 0.14
C THR A 30 -12.86 -22.36 -0.67
N SER A 31 -12.65 -23.26 -1.63
CA SER A 31 -11.50 -23.18 -2.53
C SER A 31 -11.54 -21.92 -3.41
N ALA A 32 -12.74 -21.40 -3.69
CA ALA A 32 -12.93 -20.17 -4.43
C ALA A 32 -12.49 -18.97 -3.59
N GLU A 33 -12.93 -18.88 -2.32
CA GLU A 33 -12.53 -17.82 -1.40
C GLU A 33 -11.02 -17.79 -1.16
N ARG A 34 -10.38 -18.96 -0.98
CA ARG A 34 -8.91 -19.02 -0.85
C ARG A 34 -8.18 -18.52 -2.10
N THR A 35 -8.70 -18.84 -3.29
CA THR A 35 -8.13 -18.36 -4.55
C THR A 35 -8.31 -16.86 -4.69
N HIS A 36 -9.49 -16.35 -4.34
CA HIS A 36 -9.81 -14.92 -4.35
C HIS A 36 -8.91 -14.13 -3.41
N ILE A 37 -8.81 -14.55 -2.14
CA ILE A 37 -7.90 -13.94 -1.16
C ILE A 37 -6.46 -13.92 -1.70
N ARG A 38 -5.98 -15.03 -2.27
CA ARG A 38 -4.63 -15.07 -2.84
C ARG A 38 -4.45 -14.06 -3.99
N SER A 39 -5.44 -13.94 -4.87
CA SER A 39 -5.43 -12.97 -5.96
C SER A 39 -5.37 -11.54 -5.45
N VAL A 40 -6.19 -11.20 -4.45
CA VAL A 40 -6.20 -9.87 -3.83
C VAL A 40 -4.85 -9.58 -3.17
N LEU A 41 -4.23 -10.55 -2.48
CA LEU A 41 -2.91 -10.37 -1.87
C LEU A 41 -1.81 -10.12 -2.91
N ASP A 42 -1.89 -10.76 -4.08
CA ASP A 42 -0.96 -10.52 -5.18
C ASP A 42 -1.14 -9.13 -5.77
N GLU A 43 -2.38 -8.75 -6.04
CA GLU A 43 -2.72 -7.41 -6.50
C GLU A 43 -2.26 -6.33 -5.51
N THR A 44 -2.43 -6.56 -4.20
CA THR A 44 -1.97 -5.63 -3.16
C THR A 44 -0.47 -5.36 -3.31
N LYS A 45 0.29 -6.43 -3.55
CA LYS A 45 1.74 -6.36 -3.68
C LYS A 45 2.15 -5.67 -4.98
N GLU A 46 1.45 -5.95 -6.07
CA GLU A 46 1.64 -5.26 -7.35
C GLU A 46 1.35 -3.76 -7.20
N ASN A 47 0.25 -3.39 -6.54
CA ASN A 47 -0.09 -1.99 -6.27
C ASN A 47 0.98 -1.30 -5.42
N ALA A 48 1.51 -1.97 -4.39
CA ALA A 48 2.62 -1.43 -3.60
C ALA A 48 3.88 -1.19 -4.46
N GLY A 49 4.22 -2.14 -5.34
CA GLY A 49 5.33 -1.97 -6.29
C GLY A 49 5.12 -0.79 -7.24
N ARG A 50 3.92 -0.67 -7.85
CA ARG A 50 3.56 0.46 -8.71
C ARG A 50 3.64 1.79 -7.97
N MET A 51 3.22 1.86 -6.71
CA MET A 51 3.34 3.08 -5.90
C MET A 51 4.78 3.50 -5.66
N VAL A 52 5.68 2.55 -5.40
CA VAL A 52 7.11 2.84 -5.27
C VAL A 52 7.66 3.46 -6.55
N GLU A 53 7.28 2.92 -7.71
CA GLU A 53 7.70 3.42 -9.02
C GLU A 53 7.12 4.81 -9.33
N ILE A 54 5.83 5.02 -9.09
CA ILE A 54 5.14 6.30 -9.31
C ILE A 54 5.81 7.40 -8.47
N ILE A 55 5.95 7.17 -7.17
CA ILE A 55 6.54 8.18 -6.28
C ILE A 55 8.04 8.39 -6.62
N GLY A 56 8.75 7.33 -7.02
CA GLY A 56 10.13 7.43 -7.48
C GLY A 56 10.30 8.31 -8.72
N LYS A 57 9.27 8.42 -9.57
CA LYS A 57 9.25 9.35 -10.71
C LYS A 57 8.89 10.78 -10.28
N VAL A 58 8.02 10.95 -9.29
CA VAL A 58 7.52 12.27 -8.87
C VAL A 58 8.50 13.02 -7.97
N LEU A 59 9.14 12.35 -6.99
CA LEU A 59 10.05 13.01 -6.05
C LEU A 59 11.14 13.87 -6.71
N PRO A 60 11.82 13.42 -7.79
CA PRO A 60 12.83 14.24 -8.47
C PRO A 60 12.27 15.44 -9.25
N GLN A 61 10.96 15.46 -9.52
CA GLN A 61 10.28 16.52 -10.26
C GLN A 61 9.75 17.64 -9.35
N LEU A 62 9.66 17.40 -8.04
CA LEU A 62 9.21 18.41 -7.09
C LEU A 62 10.23 19.56 -6.99
N PRO A 63 9.75 20.83 -6.95
CA PRO A 63 10.62 21.96 -6.67
C PRO A 63 11.34 21.81 -5.32
N LYS A 64 12.60 22.24 -5.27
CA LYS A 64 13.36 22.31 -4.02
C LYS A 64 13.10 23.66 -3.35
N SER A 65 11.96 23.79 -2.68
CA SER A 65 11.63 24.95 -1.85
C SER A 65 10.95 24.51 -0.55
N PRO A 66 10.99 25.35 0.50
CA PRO A 66 10.36 25.04 1.79
C PRO A 66 8.86 24.72 1.70
N ASP A 67 8.17 25.27 0.70
CA ASP A 67 6.74 25.05 0.47
C ASP A 67 6.44 23.58 0.09
N TYR A 68 7.43 22.88 -0.48
CA TYR A 68 7.33 21.48 -0.90
C TYR A 68 7.88 20.48 0.12
N ASP A 69 8.52 20.93 1.21
CA ASP A 69 9.18 20.03 2.17
C ASP A 69 8.19 19.02 2.77
N GLU A 70 6.99 19.47 3.12
CA GLU A 70 5.94 18.59 3.68
C GLU A 70 5.42 17.61 2.64
N VAL A 71 5.19 18.07 1.40
CA VAL A 71 4.76 17.21 0.29
C VAL A 71 5.82 16.13 0.02
N GLN A 72 7.09 16.53 -0.10
CA GLN A 72 8.20 15.61 -0.33
C GLN A 72 8.27 14.56 0.78
N LYS A 73 8.21 15.00 2.04
CA LYS A 73 8.22 14.11 3.20
C LYS A 73 7.06 13.11 3.16
N ASN A 74 5.84 13.58 2.88
CA ASN A 74 4.66 12.70 2.82
C ASN A 74 4.79 11.65 1.70
N LEU A 75 5.34 12.03 0.54
CA LEU A 75 5.61 11.10 -0.55
C LEU A 75 6.70 10.09 -0.18
N GLU A 76 7.80 10.52 0.44
CA GLU A 76 8.88 9.64 0.90
C GLU A 76 8.40 8.64 1.96
N GLU A 77 7.61 9.09 2.94
CA GLU A 77 7.02 8.23 3.97
C GLU A 77 6.10 7.18 3.34
N PHE A 78 5.23 7.57 2.41
CA PHE A 78 4.36 6.62 1.73
C PHE A 78 5.15 5.65 0.84
N GLN A 79 6.18 6.13 0.13
CA GLN A 79 7.05 5.28 -0.68
C GLN A 79 7.73 4.22 0.19
N GLN A 80 8.18 4.58 1.40
CA GLN A 80 8.79 3.65 2.33
C GLN A 80 7.79 2.59 2.81
N ILE A 81 6.56 2.97 3.17
CA ILE A 81 5.48 2.03 3.54
C ILE A 81 5.20 1.05 2.38
N ALA A 82 5.07 1.57 1.15
CA ALA A 82 4.83 0.76 -0.03
C ALA A 82 6.00 -0.21 -0.30
N LYS A 83 7.23 0.25 -0.14
CA LYS A 83 8.44 -0.58 -0.29
C LYS A 83 8.49 -1.71 0.73
N GLU A 84 8.22 -1.42 2.00
CA GLU A 84 8.17 -2.43 3.06
C GLU A 84 7.13 -3.51 2.77
N PHE A 85 5.97 -3.14 2.22
CA PHE A 85 4.97 -4.12 1.83
C PHE A 85 5.41 -4.93 0.60
N TYR A 86 5.93 -4.25 -0.42
CA TYR A 86 6.38 -4.88 -1.67
C TYR A 86 7.53 -5.88 -1.46
N GLU A 87 8.52 -5.54 -0.64
CA GLU A 87 9.70 -6.38 -0.40
C GLU A 87 9.40 -7.61 0.47
N VAL A 88 8.35 -7.56 1.30
CA VAL A 88 7.96 -8.70 2.13
C VAL A 88 7.47 -9.86 1.26
N LYS A 89 8.08 -11.05 1.44
CA LYS A 89 7.67 -12.29 0.75
C LYS A 89 6.35 -12.86 1.29
N CYS A 90 5.88 -12.39 2.44
CA CYS A 90 4.71 -12.92 3.12
C CYS A 90 3.42 -12.29 2.60
N ARG A 91 2.52 -13.11 2.07
CA ARG A 91 1.15 -12.74 1.69
C ARG A 91 0.25 -12.78 2.93
N CYS A 92 0.46 -11.82 3.84
CA CYS A 92 -0.30 -11.73 5.08
C CYS A 92 -1.54 -10.84 4.88
N ARG A 93 -2.73 -11.39 5.12
CA ARG A 93 -4.01 -10.67 5.03
C ARG A 93 -4.03 -9.40 5.87
N LYS A 94 -3.58 -9.47 7.13
CA LYS A 94 -3.52 -8.31 8.03
C LYS A 94 -2.62 -7.19 7.48
N LYS A 95 -1.44 -7.55 6.95
CA LYS A 95 -0.56 -6.54 6.36
C LYS A 95 -1.14 -5.95 5.08
N ALA A 96 -1.80 -6.77 4.27
CA ALA A 96 -2.47 -6.30 3.06
C ALA A 96 -3.56 -5.30 3.41
N MET A 97 -4.40 -5.59 4.41
CA MET A 97 -5.38 -4.63 4.93
C MET A 97 -4.73 -3.30 5.34
N GLN A 98 -3.66 -3.36 6.14
CA GLN A 98 -2.96 -2.15 6.58
C GLN A 98 -2.45 -1.33 5.39
N PHE A 99 -1.81 -1.98 4.40
CA PHE A 99 -1.41 -1.29 3.18
C PHE A 99 -2.61 -0.71 2.42
N PHE A 100 -3.70 -1.46 2.31
CA PHE A 100 -4.95 -1.01 1.67
C PHE A 100 -5.53 0.23 2.33
N ASP A 101 -5.50 0.31 3.67
CA ASP A 101 -5.97 1.47 4.42
C ASP A 101 -5.08 2.69 4.16
N TYR A 102 -3.76 2.52 4.23
CA TYR A 102 -2.81 3.59 3.90
C TYR A 102 -2.96 4.03 2.44
N PHE A 103 -3.11 3.09 1.51
CA PHE A 103 -3.27 3.38 0.09
C PHE A 103 -4.57 4.14 -0.18
N SER A 104 -5.67 3.77 0.46
CA SER A 104 -6.94 4.51 0.37
C SER A 104 -6.78 5.96 0.83
N GLN A 105 -6.16 6.16 2.00
CA GLN A 105 -5.91 7.50 2.55
C GLN A 105 -5.02 8.33 1.63
N PHE A 106 -3.96 7.72 1.08
CA PHE A 106 -3.07 8.39 0.14
C PHE A 106 -3.81 8.84 -1.13
N LEU A 107 -4.67 7.99 -1.69
CA LEU A 107 -5.48 8.34 -2.87
C LEU A 107 -6.44 9.50 -2.60
N GLU A 108 -6.98 9.59 -1.38
CA GLU A 108 -7.87 10.68 -0.95
C GLU A 108 -7.09 12.00 -0.77
N ASN A 109 -5.92 11.94 -0.13
CA ASN A 109 -5.03 13.09 0.12
C ASN A 109 -4.51 13.75 -1.15
N TYR A 110 -4.50 13.05 -2.29
CA TYR A 110 -4.11 13.60 -3.59
C TYR A 110 -5.26 13.56 -4.60
N SER A 111 -6.51 13.52 -4.14
CA SER A 111 -7.68 13.57 -5.02
C SER A 111 -8.06 15.01 -5.39
N GLU A 112 -8.60 15.20 -6.60
CA GLU A 112 -9.09 16.51 -7.08
C GLU A 112 -10.19 17.11 -6.19
N ASN A 113 -10.86 16.28 -5.40
CA ASN A 113 -11.96 16.68 -4.51
C ASN A 113 -11.51 17.08 -3.10
N GLY A 114 -10.21 16.96 -2.78
CA GLY A 114 -9.66 17.34 -1.49
C GLY A 114 -9.47 18.86 -1.32
N VAL A 115 -9.47 19.34 -0.08
CA VAL A 115 -9.01 20.69 0.26
C VAL A 115 -7.49 20.66 0.33
N LEU A 116 -6.84 20.87 -0.81
CA LEU A 116 -5.39 20.77 -0.98
C LEU A 116 -4.73 22.13 -1.13
N THR A 117 -3.49 22.25 -0.65
CA THR A 117 -2.60 23.37 -0.95
C THR A 117 -2.27 23.42 -2.45
N VAL A 118 -1.60 24.50 -2.89
CA VAL A 118 -1.19 24.61 -4.31
C VAL A 118 -0.16 23.52 -4.62
N GLU A 119 0.78 23.30 -3.70
CA GLU A 119 1.87 22.34 -3.80
C GLU A 119 1.36 20.90 -3.84
N GLU A 120 0.37 20.57 -3.00
CA GLU A 120 -0.31 19.27 -3.00
C GLU A 120 -1.07 19.02 -4.31
N LYS A 121 -1.70 20.05 -4.89
CA LYS A 121 -2.36 19.93 -6.20
C LYS A 121 -1.37 19.71 -7.33
N GLU A 122 -0.22 20.39 -7.30
CA GLU A 122 0.83 20.20 -8.30
C GLU A 122 1.44 18.79 -8.20
N ALA A 123 1.73 18.33 -6.98
CA ALA A 123 2.17 16.96 -6.76
C ALA A 123 1.10 15.93 -7.15
N GLY A 124 -0.17 16.18 -6.85
CA GLY A 124 -1.31 15.36 -7.28
C GLY A 124 -1.37 15.19 -8.80
N LYS A 125 -1.15 16.26 -9.56
CA LYS A 125 -1.07 16.19 -11.03
C LYS A 125 0.13 15.36 -11.50
N LEU A 126 1.31 15.56 -10.91
CA LEU A 126 2.50 14.78 -11.25
C LEU A 126 2.31 13.29 -10.96
N LEU A 127 1.64 12.96 -9.85
CA LEU A 127 1.27 11.59 -9.49
C LEU A 127 0.29 11.00 -10.50
N ASP A 128 -0.75 11.74 -10.86
CA ASP A 128 -1.77 11.31 -11.82
C ASP A 128 -1.15 11.07 -13.20
N ASP A 129 -0.31 11.98 -13.68
CA ASP A 129 0.46 11.86 -14.94
C ASP A 129 1.45 10.70 -14.91
N SER A 130 1.93 10.32 -13.72
CA SER A 130 2.84 9.19 -13.52
C SER A 130 2.11 7.84 -13.41
N GLY A 131 0.77 7.83 -13.34
CA GLY A 131 -0.06 6.63 -13.33
C GLY A 131 -0.98 6.45 -12.12
N LEU A 132 -0.99 7.40 -11.16
CA LEU A 132 -1.84 7.29 -9.96
C LEU A 132 -3.33 7.30 -10.31
N LYS A 133 -3.72 8.05 -11.34
CA LYS A 133 -5.13 8.16 -11.77
C LYS A 133 -5.72 6.81 -12.16
N GLU A 134 -5.02 6.06 -13.01
CA GLU A 134 -5.44 4.71 -13.43
C GLU A 134 -5.55 3.77 -12.22
N MET A 135 -4.57 3.83 -11.31
CA MET A 135 -4.60 3.03 -10.08
C MET A 135 -5.80 3.40 -9.19
N ARG A 136 -6.10 4.69 -9.04
CA ARG A 136 -7.24 5.21 -8.28
C ARG A 136 -8.56 4.70 -8.86
N GLU A 137 -8.74 4.80 -10.17
CA GLU A 137 -9.96 4.38 -10.87
C GLU A 137 -10.19 2.87 -10.77
N ASN A 138 -9.14 2.07 -10.99
CA ASN A 138 -9.22 0.61 -10.85
C ASN A 138 -9.54 0.21 -9.39
N PHE A 139 -8.86 0.83 -8.43
CA PHE A 139 -9.07 0.61 -7.01
C PHE A 139 -10.51 0.90 -6.58
N GLN A 140 -11.03 2.08 -6.93
CA GLN A 140 -12.39 2.48 -6.58
C GLN A 140 -13.43 1.57 -7.24
N THR A 141 -13.20 1.16 -8.49
CA THR A 141 -14.08 0.22 -9.20
C THR A 141 -14.17 -1.13 -8.49
N LYS A 142 -13.03 -1.68 -8.07
CA LYS A 142 -12.96 -2.97 -7.36
C LYS A 142 -13.51 -2.89 -5.94
N LYS A 143 -13.24 -1.78 -5.24
CA LYS A 143 -13.82 -1.50 -3.92
C LYS A 143 -15.34 -1.43 -3.98
N ALA A 144 -15.91 -0.76 -4.98
CA ALA A 144 -17.36 -0.68 -5.18
C ALA A 144 -18.02 -2.03 -5.52
N LYS A 145 -17.26 -2.98 -6.07
CA LYS A 145 -17.70 -4.36 -6.35
C LYS A 145 -17.56 -5.30 -5.15
N GLY A 146 -17.04 -4.84 -4.02
CA GLY A 146 -16.79 -5.68 -2.84
C GLY A 146 -15.60 -6.64 -2.99
N GLU A 147 -14.74 -6.45 -4.00
CA GLU A 147 -13.62 -7.40 -4.25
C GLU A 147 -12.63 -7.48 -3.07
N TYR A 148 -12.63 -6.48 -2.19
CA TYR A 148 -11.77 -6.39 -1.01
C TYR A 148 -12.47 -6.73 0.32
N GLU A 149 -13.75 -7.11 0.33
CA GLU A 149 -14.49 -7.47 1.57
C GLU A 149 -13.84 -8.67 2.29
N TYR A 150 -13.32 -9.63 1.51
CA TYR A 150 -12.56 -10.78 2.03
C TYR A 150 -11.17 -10.43 2.54
N LEU A 151 -10.80 -9.15 2.65
CA LEU A 151 -9.67 -8.74 3.46
C LEU A 151 -10.08 -8.36 4.87
N THR A 152 -11.31 -7.90 5.11
CA THR A 152 -11.74 -7.30 6.38
C THR A 152 -12.39 -8.23 7.40
N ASP A 153 -12.88 -9.41 6.97
CA ASP A 153 -13.50 -10.44 7.84
C ASP A 153 -12.56 -11.39 8.62
#